data_AF-A0A4D7DFZ4-F1
#
_entry.id   AF-A0A4D7DFZ4-F1
#
_cell.length_a   1.000
_cell.length_b   1.000
_cell.length_c   1.000
_cell.angle_alpha   90.00
_cell.angle_beta   90.00
_cell.angle_gamma   90.00
#
_symmetry.space_group_name_H-M   'P 1'
#
loop_
_entity.id
_entity.type
_entity.pdbx_description
1 polymer ?
#
loop_
_entity_poly.entity_id
_entity_poly.type
_entity_poly.pdbx_seq_one_letter_code
_entity_poly.pdbx_strand_id
1 'polypeptide(L)' 'MPQGDKSSYTDKQKRQARHIEEAYEERGTDHEEAERRAWATVNKQTGGGQKTRSKQSKSD' A
#
# COMPACT_ATOMS: atom_id res chain seq x y z
N MET A 1 -10.97 4.22 0.89
CA MET A 1 -9.57 4.34 0.44
C MET A 1 -9.60 4.74 -1.04
N PRO A 2 -8.74 5.65 -1.53
CA PRO A 2 -8.75 6.03 -2.95
C PRO A 2 -8.57 4.77 -3.79
N GLN A 3 -9.51 4.53 -4.71
CA GLN A 3 -9.59 3.36 -5.59
C GLN A 3 -8.50 3.41 -6.68
N GLY A 4 -7.24 3.55 -6.27
CA GLY A 4 -6.12 3.24 -7.14
C GLY A 4 -6.16 1.74 -7.38
N ASP A 5 -6.36 1.33 -8.64
CA ASP A 5 -6.37 -0.05 -9.05
C ASP A 5 -5.18 -0.79 -8.41
N LYS A 6 -5.43 -1.84 -7.61
CA LYS A 6 -4.40 -2.57 -6.85
C LYS A 6 -3.34 -3.17 -7.80
N SER A 7 -3.65 -3.25 -9.10
CA SER A 7 -2.69 -3.53 -10.18
C SER A 7 -1.51 -2.54 -10.26
N SER A 8 -1.65 -1.36 -9.64
CA SER A 8 -0.63 -0.30 -9.57
C SER A 8 0.46 -0.49 -8.55
N TYR A 9 0.27 -1.40 -7.61
CA TYR A 9 1.28 -1.66 -6.61
C TYR A 9 2.40 -2.51 -7.17
N THR A 10 3.62 -2.03 -6.92
CA THR A 10 4.84 -2.80 -7.19
C THR A 10 4.87 -4.07 -6.35
N ASP A 11 5.58 -5.09 -6.80
CA ASP A 11 5.69 -6.35 -6.04
C ASP A 11 6.37 -6.15 -4.67
N LYS A 12 7.21 -5.11 -4.53
CA LYS A 12 7.76 -4.69 -3.25
C LYS A 12 6.68 -4.22 -2.28
N GLN A 13 5.73 -3.40 -2.75
CA GLN A 13 4.61 -2.93 -1.93
C GLN A 13 3.69 -4.08 -1.53
N LYS A 14 3.38 -5.00 -2.45
CA LYS A 14 2.60 -6.22 -2.15
C LYS A 14 3.28 -7.08 -1.08
N ARG A 15 4.60 -7.25 -1.16
CA ARG A 15 5.39 -7.98 -0.14
C ARG A 15 5.36 -7.29 1.22
N GLN A 16 5.53 -5.97 1.27
CA GLN A 16 5.44 -5.23 2.53
C GLN A 16 4.04 -5.32 3.13
N ALA A 17 2.99 -5.19 2.31
CA ALA A 17 1.61 -5.31 2.78
C ALA A 17 1.38 -6.68 3.43
N ARG A 18 1.77 -7.78 2.78
CA ARG A 18 1.65 -9.14 3.34
C ARG A 18 2.35 -9.31 4.69
N HIS A 19 3.58 -8.82 4.84
CA HIS A 19 4.30 -8.91 6.12
C HIS A 19 3.64 -8.08 7.24
N ILE A 20 3.03 -6.95 6.89
CA ILE A 20 2.34 -6.11 7.87
C ILE A 20 1.00 -6.72 8.25
N GLU A 21 0.28 -7.29 7.28
CA GLU A 21 -0.97 -8.03 7.46
C GLU A 21 -0.76 -9.22 8.40
N GLU A 22 0.22 -10.07 8.12
CA GLU A 22 0.61 -11.21 8.97
C GLU A 22 0.89 -10.76 10.42
N ALA A 23 1.62 -9.66 10.59
CA ALA A 23 1.88 -9.10 11.91
C ALA A 23 0.62 -8.57 12.65
N TYR A 24 -0.44 -8.18 11.93
CA TYR A 24 -1.71 -7.79 12.54
C TYR A 24 -2.60 -9.00 12.85
N GLU A 25 -2.58 -10.02 11.99
CA GLU A 25 -3.27 -11.29 12.22
C GLU A 25 -2.70 -12.03 13.44
N GLU A 26 -1.37 -12.07 13.58
CA GLU A 26 -0.70 -12.60 14.77
C GLU A 26 -1.10 -11.86 16.06
N ARG A 27 -1.48 -10.58 15.94
CA ARG A 27 -1.99 -9.76 17.06
C ARG A 27 -3.49 -9.94 17.30
N GLY A 28 -4.15 -10.84 16.56
CA GLY A 28 -5.58 -11.12 16.66
C GLY A 28 -6.47 -10.12 15.94
N THR A 29 -5.95 -9.38 14.95
CA THR A 29 -6.78 -8.55 14.08
C THR A 29 -7.40 -9.41 12.98
N ASP A 30 -8.69 -9.22 12.69
CA ASP A 30 -9.34 -9.91 11.57
C ASP A 30 -8.61 -9.65 10.24
N HIS A 31 -8.53 -10.66 9.39
CA HIS A 31 -7.84 -10.63 8.09
C HIS A 31 -8.19 -9.37 7.27
N GLU A 32 -9.47 -9.05 7.12
CA GLU A 32 -9.88 -7.88 6.34
C GLU A 32 -9.40 -6.55 6.93
N GLU A 33 -9.35 -6.45 8.26
CA GLU A 33 -8.87 -5.24 8.94
C GLU A 33 -7.34 -5.18 8.93
N ALA A 34 -6.67 -6.33 9.03
CA ALA A 34 -5.23 -6.47 8.86
C ALA A 34 -4.81 -6.03 7.44
N GLU A 35 -5.50 -6.51 6.40
CA GLU A 35 -5.24 -6.15 5.00
C GLU A 35 -5.40 -4.63 4.80
N ARG A 36 -6.51 -4.05 5.31
CA ARG A 36 -6.77 -2.60 5.24
C ARG A 36 -5.66 -1.79 5.91
N ARG A 37 -5.25 -2.17 7.12
CA ARG A 37 -4.18 -1.49 7.88
C ARG A 37 -2.82 -1.65 7.22
N ALA A 38 -2.54 -2.83 6.67
CA ALA A 38 -1.33 -3.10 5.93
C ALA A 38 -1.18 -2.21 4.70
N TRP A 39 -2.22 -2.14 3.86
CA TRP A 39 -2.23 -1.26 2.69
C TRP A 39 -2.16 0.21 3.07
N ALA A 40 -2.85 0.64 4.12
CA ALA A 40 -2.75 2.01 4.62
C ALA A 40 -1.32 2.36 5.05
N THR A 41 -0.61 1.42 5.69
CA THR A 41 0.78 1.60 6.11
C THR A 41 1.72 1.71 4.92
N VAL A 42 1.59 0.81 3.93
CA VAL A 42 2.38 0.85 2.70
C VAL A 42 2.12 2.13 1.90
N ASN A 43 0.86 2.56 1.83
CA ASN A 43 0.48 3.81 1.19
C ASN A 43 1.09 5.02 1.91
N LYS A 44 1.06 5.05 3.25
CA LYS A 44 1.70 6.11 4.04
C LYS A 44 3.22 6.16 3.82
N GLN A 45 3.88 5.00 3.73
CA GLN A 45 5.33 4.93 3.50
C GLN A 45 5.73 5.32 2.08
N THR A 46 4.90 5.02 1.08
CA THR A 46 5.23 5.22 -0.35
C THR A 46 4.58 6.44 -0.99
N GLY A 47 3.64 7.09 -0.31
CA GLY A 47 2.87 8.24 -0.79
C GLY A 47 1.57 7.87 -1.52
N GLY A 48 1.13 6.61 -1.47
CA GLY A 48 -0.08 6.13 -2.15
C GLY A 48 0.11 6.02 -3.66
N GLY A 49 0.50 4.83 -4.13
CA GLY A 49 0.56 4.53 -5.56
C GLY A 49 1.74 5.17 -6.30
N GLN A 50 2.95 4.63 -6.09
CA GLN A 50 4.07 4.90 -7.00
C GLN A 50 3.92 4.09 -8.30
N LYS A 51 2.88 4.35 -9.09
CA LYS A 51 2.97 4.18 -10.54
C LYS A 51 3.66 5.46 -11.04
N THR A 52 4.97 5.38 -11.27
CA THR A 52 5.81 6.36 -11.97
C THR A 52 5.95 7.76 -11.35
N ARG A 53 7.07 8.04 -10.68
CA ARG A 53 7.72 9.35 -10.82
C ARG A 53 8.39 9.39 -12.20
N SER A 54 7.60 9.46 -13.26
CA SER A 54 8.07 9.78 -14.61
C SER A 54 7.27 11.00 -15.10
N LYS A 55 7.74 12.20 -14.75
CA LYS A 55 7.40 13.48 -15.40
C LYS A 55 5.92 13.89 -15.39
N GLN A 56 5.49 14.68 -14.40
CA GLN A 56 4.46 15.70 -14.61
C GLN A 56 5.02 17.04 -14.16
N SER A 57 5.21 17.89 -15.17
CA SER A 57 5.57 19.29 -15.18
C SER A 57 4.95 20.09 -14.03
N LYS A 58 5.78 20.77 -13.24
CA LYS A 58 5.46 22.15 -12.86
C LYS A 58 5.88 23.00 -14.04
N SER A 59 4.87 23.48 -14.76
CA SER A 59 5.02 24.60 -15.68
C SER A 59 5.52 25.80 -14.88
N ASP A 60 6.66 26.34 -15.31
CA ASP A 60 6.96 27.78 -15.29
C ASP A 60 7.20 28.16 -16.76
#